data_AF-A0A6L7HUX8-F1
#
_entry.id   AF-A0A6L7HUX8-F1
#
_cell.length_a   1.000
_cell.length_b   1.000
_cell.length_c   1.000
_cell.angle_alpha   90.00
_cell.angle_beta   90.00
_cell.angle_gamma   90.00
#
_symmetry.space_group_name_H-M   'P 1'
#
loop_
_entity.id
_entity.type
_entity.pdbx_description
1 polymer ?
#
loop_
_entity_poly.entity_id
_entity_poly.type
_entity_poly.pdbx_seq_one_letter_code
_entity_poly.pdbx_strand_id
1 'polypeptide(L)'
;MIDMSLPRAYARKMPVRSSSCAAKLSLGLAGVVCGLCISGAALALGWVDSDLDGVPDIKDACPHTRSNVVVDAKGCDIRREAMACVAPKGAQLLTSCEPVVQAGQSEQAKPVKPSDRARPDKPAKQGEPVKTLASESKIVRVYFAFGSAEVSIDQWRQLAKVHSFLRASDARLTLVGHTDNIGSEAVNLSLSRQRAERVKQIFVQDYGVKAERLSIVAKGASQPATDNDGPGGRALNRRVEFMVETR
;
A
#
# COMPACT_ATOMS: atom_id res chain seq x y z
N MET A 1 -24.52 -64.76 12.70
CA MET A 1 -23.82 -64.20 11.52
C MET A 1 -23.70 -62.70 11.72
N ILE A 2 -22.48 -62.32 12.09
CA ILE A 2 -21.81 -61.00 12.10
C ILE A 2 -22.59 -59.78 12.63
N ASP A 3 -22.41 -59.59 13.93
CA ASP A 3 -22.47 -58.36 14.73
C ASP A 3 -21.32 -57.40 14.34
N MET A 4 -21.63 -56.10 14.13
CA MET A 4 -20.63 -55.03 14.00
C MET A 4 -20.99 -53.82 14.86
N SER A 5 -20.76 -54.00 16.16
CA SER A 5 -20.25 -53.04 17.14
C SER A 5 -19.73 -51.69 16.61
N LEU A 6 -20.34 -50.61 17.12
CA LEU A 6 -19.86 -49.22 17.05
C LEU A 6 -18.70 -49.00 18.04
N PRO A 7 -17.63 -48.26 17.68
CA PRO A 7 -16.59 -47.89 18.64
C PRO A 7 -16.97 -46.66 19.49
N ARG A 8 -16.62 -46.79 20.77
CA ARG A 8 -16.76 -45.86 21.89
C ARG A 8 -16.00 -44.54 21.71
N ALA A 9 -16.70 -43.46 22.11
CA ALA A 9 -16.27 -42.32 22.94
C ALA A 9 -14.79 -41.91 22.99
N TYR A 10 -14.53 -40.63 22.71
CA TYR A 10 -13.54 -39.85 23.46
C TYR A 10 -13.93 -38.35 23.53
N ALA A 11 -14.81 -38.02 24.47
CA ALA A 11 -15.11 -36.64 24.86
C ALA A 11 -14.20 -36.26 26.04
N ARG A 12 -13.19 -35.42 25.80
CA ARG A 12 -12.42 -34.78 26.89
C ARG A 12 -12.97 -33.38 27.14
N LYS A 13 -13.58 -33.22 28.32
CA LYS A 13 -13.92 -31.95 28.98
C LYS A 13 -12.66 -31.09 29.13
N MET A 14 -12.69 -29.87 28.63
CA MET A 14 -11.77 -28.79 29.02
C MET A 14 -12.36 -28.08 30.25
N PRO A 15 -11.63 -27.93 31.38
CA PRO A 15 -12.09 -27.12 32.49
C PRO A 15 -11.91 -25.62 32.17
N VAL A 16 -13.02 -24.90 32.28
CA VAL A 16 -13.07 -23.44 32.37
C VAL A 16 -12.38 -23.03 33.66
N ARG A 17 -11.26 -22.31 33.58
CA ARG A 17 -10.68 -21.58 34.72
C ARG A 17 -10.82 -20.09 34.45
N SER A 18 -11.86 -19.53 35.05
CA SER A 18 -11.91 -18.12 35.40
C SER A 18 -10.77 -17.83 36.37
N SER A 19 -9.93 -16.86 36.04
CA SER A 19 -9.03 -16.25 37.01
C SER A 19 -9.34 -14.76 37.03
N SER A 20 -10.21 -14.41 37.97
CA SER A 20 -10.44 -13.03 38.38
C SER A 20 -9.15 -12.52 39.03
N CYS A 21 -8.57 -11.46 38.46
CA CYS A 21 -7.53 -10.67 39.13
C CYS A 21 -8.13 -9.99 40.36
N ALA A 22 -8.02 -10.62 41.52
CA ALA A 22 -8.22 -9.97 42.80
C ALA A 22 -6.95 -9.17 43.15
N ALA A 23 -7.07 -7.85 43.07
CA ALA A 23 -6.10 -6.93 43.62
C ALA A 23 -6.05 -7.05 45.15
N LYS A 24 -4.90 -7.45 45.68
CA LYS A 24 -4.47 -7.14 47.05
C LYS A 24 -2.96 -6.93 47.02
N LEU A 25 -2.54 -5.66 47.06
CA LEU A 25 -1.15 -5.31 47.37
C LEU A 25 -1.17 -4.52 48.68
N SER A 26 -0.68 -5.20 49.72
CA SER A 26 -0.42 -4.70 51.06
C SER A 26 0.83 -3.80 51.08
N LEU A 27 0.75 -2.73 51.88
CA LEU A 27 1.84 -1.82 52.23
C LEU A 27 3.07 -2.55 52.79
N GLY A 28 4.27 -2.11 52.38
CA GLY A 28 5.55 -2.50 52.98
C GLY A 28 6.67 -1.54 52.56
N LEU A 29 7.37 -1.00 53.56
CA LEU A 29 8.30 0.14 53.53
C LEU A 29 9.54 0.02 52.62
N ALA A 30 9.97 1.20 52.15
CA ALA A 30 11.33 1.75 52.08
C ALA A 30 12.47 0.86 51.56
N GLY A 31 12.90 1.17 50.33
CA GLY A 31 14.21 0.78 49.80
C GLY A 31 14.59 1.69 48.65
N VAL A 32 15.41 2.69 48.93
CA VAL A 32 16.05 3.56 47.94
C VAL A 32 16.90 2.69 47.01
N VAL A 33 16.49 2.53 45.76
CA VAL A 33 17.36 2.03 44.69
C VAL A 33 17.45 3.11 43.60
N CYS A 34 18.58 3.77 43.66
CA CYS A 34 19.38 4.40 42.62
C CYS A 34 18.74 4.49 41.22
N GLY A 35 18.64 5.73 40.74
CA GLY A 35 18.29 6.03 39.36
C GLY A 35 19.20 5.33 38.36
N LEU A 36 18.56 4.64 37.42
CA LEU A 36 18.83 4.77 36.00
C LEU A 36 17.50 4.44 35.33
N CYS A 37 16.66 5.45 35.14
CA CYS A 37 15.63 5.36 34.11
C CYS A 37 16.38 5.34 32.78
N ILE A 38 16.83 4.16 32.36
CA ILE A 38 17.13 3.92 30.96
C ILE A 38 15.78 4.07 30.29
N SER A 39 15.51 5.28 29.80
CA SER A 39 14.47 5.56 28.85
C SER A 39 14.74 4.64 27.68
N GLY A 40 14.16 3.44 27.73
CA GLY A 40 14.05 2.56 26.59
C GLY A 40 13.19 3.28 25.59
N ALA A 41 13.81 4.18 24.82
CA ALA A 41 13.37 4.47 23.48
C ALA A 41 13.30 3.10 22.83
N ALA A 42 12.08 2.57 22.72
CA ALA A 42 11.81 1.43 21.88
C ALA A 42 12.46 1.77 20.55
N LEU A 43 13.52 1.04 20.21
CA LEU A 43 14.08 1.06 18.87
C LEU A 43 12.91 0.60 17.99
N ALA A 44 12.16 1.59 17.48
CA ALA A 44 11.42 1.40 16.28
C ALA A 44 12.43 0.79 15.33
N LEU A 45 12.16 -0.42 14.87
CA LEU A 45 12.75 -0.96 13.66
C LEU A 45 12.25 -0.03 12.54
N GLY A 46 12.83 1.16 12.54
CA GLY A 46 12.28 2.34 11.92
C GLY A 46 12.67 2.27 10.48
N TRP A 47 11.67 2.35 9.61
CA TRP A 47 11.82 2.75 8.23
C TRP A 47 12.99 3.76 8.07
N VAL A 48 14.13 3.28 7.57
CA VAL A 48 15.30 4.09 7.22
C VAL A 48 15.21 4.36 5.73
N ASP A 49 15.32 5.64 5.38
CA ASP A 49 15.34 6.16 4.00
C ASP A 49 16.50 7.15 3.96
N SER A 50 17.66 6.68 3.47
CA SER A 50 18.94 7.38 3.55
C SER A 50 19.03 8.55 2.56
N ASP A 51 18.37 8.47 1.40
CA ASP A 51 18.39 9.52 0.37
C ASP A 51 17.10 10.37 0.34
N LEU A 52 16.14 10.05 1.21
CA LEU A 52 14.89 10.78 1.44
C LEU A 52 14.02 10.86 0.19
N ASP A 53 14.07 9.82 -0.65
CA ASP A 53 13.30 9.76 -1.89
C ASP A 53 11.90 9.12 -1.72
N GLY A 54 11.63 8.58 -0.53
CA GLY A 54 10.40 7.95 -0.11
C GLY A 54 10.37 6.42 -0.24
N VAL A 55 11.47 5.78 -0.64
CA VAL A 55 11.65 4.33 -0.63
C VAL A 55 12.61 3.96 0.51
N PRO A 56 12.27 3.01 1.40
CA PRO A 56 13.20 2.61 2.45
C PRO A 56 14.41 1.88 1.89
N ASP A 57 15.57 2.04 2.52
CA ASP A 57 16.86 1.45 2.13
C ASP A 57 16.76 -0.07 1.87
N ILE A 58 15.93 -0.78 2.64
CA ILE A 58 15.70 -2.22 2.50
C ILE A 58 14.97 -2.62 1.19
N LYS A 59 14.38 -1.65 0.49
CA LYS A 59 13.63 -1.82 -0.75
C LYS A 59 14.17 -0.95 -1.88
N ASP A 60 15.21 -0.18 -1.62
CA ASP A 60 15.81 0.73 -2.57
C ASP A 60 17.06 0.09 -3.20
N ALA A 61 16.99 -0.15 -4.51
CA ALA A 61 18.14 -0.62 -5.28
C ALA A 61 19.07 0.53 -5.70
N CYS A 62 18.64 1.78 -5.55
CA CYS A 62 19.31 3.00 -6.02
C CYS A 62 19.46 4.02 -4.87
N PRO A 63 20.34 3.77 -3.88
CA PRO A 63 20.45 4.47 -2.58
C PRO A 63 20.90 5.95 -2.62
N HIS A 64 20.96 6.56 -3.80
CA HIS A 64 21.37 7.95 -4.03
C HIS A 64 20.45 8.65 -5.03
N THR A 65 19.18 8.25 -5.06
CA THR A 65 18.17 8.91 -5.86
C THR A 65 17.88 10.30 -5.29
N ARG A 66 17.71 11.28 -6.17
CA ARG A 66 17.39 12.64 -5.73
C ARG A 66 16.01 12.64 -5.11
N SER A 67 15.88 13.21 -3.91
CA SER A 67 14.59 13.49 -3.30
C SER A 67 13.68 14.25 -4.29
N ASN A 68 12.43 13.78 -4.43
CA ASN A 68 11.38 14.24 -5.35
C ASN A 68 11.37 13.70 -6.80
N VAL A 69 12.24 12.76 -7.18
CA VAL A 69 12.25 12.19 -8.54
C VAL A 69 11.40 10.92 -8.63
N VAL A 70 10.52 10.74 -9.63
CA VAL A 70 9.73 9.49 -9.78
C VAL A 70 10.66 8.29 -9.96
N VAL A 71 10.46 7.25 -9.15
CA VAL A 71 11.23 6.01 -9.20
C VAL A 71 10.44 4.88 -9.83
N ASP A 72 11.16 3.91 -10.37
CA ASP A 72 10.62 2.68 -10.92
C ASP A 72 10.28 1.66 -9.83
N ALA A 73 10.00 0.42 -10.23
CA ALA A 73 9.75 -0.68 -9.32
C ALA A 73 10.98 -1.15 -8.52
N LYS A 74 12.18 -0.56 -8.73
CA LYS A 74 13.41 -0.87 -8.00
C LYS A 74 13.91 0.29 -7.13
N GLY A 75 13.24 1.45 -7.15
CA GLY A 75 13.72 2.66 -6.47
C GLY A 75 14.62 3.54 -7.34
N CYS A 76 14.70 3.30 -8.64
CA CYS A 76 15.60 4.02 -9.55
C CYS A 76 14.87 5.07 -10.40
N ASP A 77 15.52 6.20 -10.67
CA ASP A 77 14.98 7.32 -11.47
C ASP A 77 14.57 6.91 -12.91
N ILE A 78 13.26 6.89 -13.19
CA ILE A 78 12.71 6.54 -14.53
C ILE A 78 13.08 7.53 -15.63
N ARG A 79 13.55 8.73 -15.29
CA ARG A 79 13.94 9.76 -16.27
C ARG A 79 15.41 9.66 -16.65
N ARG A 80 16.21 8.90 -15.91
CA ARG A 80 17.65 8.72 -16.16
C ARG A 80 18.01 7.46 -16.92
N GLU A 81 17.13 6.48 -17.09
CA GLU A 81 17.44 5.28 -17.88
C GLU A 81 17.71 5.59 -19.37
N ALA A 82 17.50 6.83 -19.83
CA ALA A 82 18.00 7.35 -21.11
C ALA A 82 19.47 7.82 -21.09
N MET A 83 20.21 7.65 -19.99
CA MET A 83 21.60 8.11 -19.85
C MET A 83 22.47 7.00 -19.24
N ALA A 84 22.82 6.00 -20.06
CA ALA A 84 23.85 5.04 -19.70
C ALA A 84 25.22 5.74 -19.68
N CYS A 85 25.83 5.87 -18.51
CA CYS A 85 27.25 6.19 -18.39
C CYS A 85 28.06 4.97 -18.86
N VAL A 86 28.42 4.91 -20.14
CA VAL A 86 29.37 3.90 -20.63
C VAL A 86 30.76 4.30 -20.14
N ALA A 87 31.31 3.57 -19.17
CA ALA A 87 32.74 3.68 -18.88
C ALA A 87 33.53 3.10 -20.07
N PRO A 88 34.39 3.86 -20.75
CA PRO A 88 35.31 3.26 -21.71
C PRO A 88 36.21 2.29 -20.95
N LYS A 89 36.49 1.11 -21.54
CA LYS A 89 37.42 0.14 -20.96
C LYS A 89 38.77 0.84 -20.73
N GLY A 90 39.11 1.08 -19.46
CA GLY A 90 40.43 1.57 -19.04
C GLY A 90 40.52 3.01 -18.50
N ALA A 91 39.44 3.76 -18.28
CA ALA A 91 39.52 5.11 -17.71
C ALA A 91 39.26 5.12 -16.19
N GLN A 92 40.18 5.70 -15.41
CA GLN A 92 40.11 5.79 -13.95
C GLN A 92 39.46 7.08 -13.41
N LEU A 93 38.99 7.99 -14.27
CA LEU A 93 38.34 9.23 -13.80
C LEU A 93 37.27 9.74 -14.78
N LEU A 94 36.02 9.78 -14.31
CA LEU A 94 34.85 10.28 -15.04
C LEU A 94 34.87 11.81 -15.05
N THR A 95 34.94 12.45 -16.22
CA THR A 95 34.93 13.93 -16.31
C THR A 95 33.76 14.54 -17.08
N SER A 96 32.88 13.77 -17.73
CA SER A 96 31.57 14.27 -18.18
C SER A 96 30.68 13.16 -18.74
N CYS A 97 29.37 13.29 -18.54
CA CYS A 97 28.35 12.49 -19.21
C CYS A 97 27.91 13.24 -20.48
N GLU A 98 28.12 12.66 -21.66
CA GLU A 98 27.54 13.13 -22.92
C GLU A 98 26.27 12.35 -23.26
N PRO A 99 25.28 12.96 -23.94
CA PRO A 99 24.03 12.30 -24.28
C PRO A 99 24.25 11.20 -25.32
N VAL A 100 23.96 9.95 -24.95
CA VAL A 100 23.88 8.83 -25.89
C VAL A 100 22.57 8.95 -26.66
N VAL A 101 22.62 9.51 -27.88
CA VAL A 101 21.57 9.31 -28.88
C VAL A 101 21.62 7.86 -29.35
N GLN A 102 20.78 6.99 -28.79
CA GLN A 102 20.60 5.67 -29.36
C GLN A 102 19.75 5.75 -30.61
N ALA A 103 20.41 5.53 -31.75
CA ALA A 103 19.78 5.18 -33.00
C ALA A 103 19.01 3.84 -32.84
N GLY A 104 17.70 3.93 -33.06
CA GLY A 104 16.75 2.89 -33.49
C GLY A 104 17.00 1.42 -33.17
N GLN A 105 16.02 0.83 -32.48
CA GLN A 105 15.41 -0.42 -32.93
C GLN A 105 13.88 -0.28 -32.89
N SER A 106 13.31 -0.04 -34.07
CA SER A 106 11.90 -0.23 -34.36
C SER A 106 11.62 -1.72 -34.36
N GLU A 107 10.94 -2.22 -33.33
CA GLU A 107 10.39 -3.56 -33.40
C GLU A 107 9.07 -3.49 -34.17
N GLN A 108 9.07 -4.07 -35.37
CA GLN A 108 7.95 -4.06 -36.30
C GLN A 108 6.72 -4.70 -35.68
N ALA A 109 5.68 -3.88 -35.47
CA ALA A 109 4.33 -4.35 -35.23
C ALA A 109 3.88 -5.23 -36.40
N LYS A 110 3.53 -6.47 -36.09
CA LYS A 110 2.95 -7.44 -37.02
C LYS A 110 1.59 -6.90 -37.53
N PRO A 111 1.22 -7.10 -38.82
CA PRO A 111 0.01 -6.51 -39.38
C PRO A 111 -1.25 -7.13 -38.75
N VAL A 112 -2.02 -6.33 -38.03
CA VAL A 112 -3.40 -6.67 -37.65
C VAL A 112 -4.29 -6.27 -38.81
N LYS A 113 -4.98 -7.26 -39.41
CA LYS A 113 -5.95 -7.02 -40.49
C LYS A 113 -7.06 -6.07 -40.00
N PRO A 114 -7.55 -5.15 -40.86
CA PRO A 114 -8.76 -4.40 -40.58
C PRO A 114 -9.97 -5.35 -40.68
N SER A 115 -10.72 -5.50 -39.59
CA SER A 115 -12.07 -6.04 -39.64
C SER A 115 -13.02 -4.95 -39.16
N ASP A 116 -13.47 -4.16 -40.12
CA ASP A 116 -14.61 -3.27 -39.99
C ASP A 116 -15.84 -4.02 -39.48
N ARG A 117 -16.47 -3.46 -38.45
CA ARG A 117 -17.91 -3.16 -38.44
C ARG A 117 -18.24 -2.26 -37.25
N ALA A 118 -18.30 -0.97 -37.55
CA ALA A 118 -19.07 0.00 -36.82
C ALA A 118 -20.56 -0.39 -36.74
N ARG A 119 -21.20 -0.06 -35.61
CA ARG A 119 -22.56 0.51 -35.53
C ARG A 119 -22.98 0.74 -34.07
N PRO A 120 -23.92 1.65 -33.80
CA PRO A 120 -23.83 3.09 -33.98
C PRO A 120 -23.96 3.81 -32.61
N ASP A 121 -23.55 5.08 -32.60
CA ASP A 121 -23.76 6.00 -31.49
C ASP A 121 -25.21 5.98 -30.98
N LYS A 122 -25.38 5.79 -29.67
CA LYS A 122 -26.62 6.12 -28.97
C LYS A 122 -26.36 7.32 -28.06
N PRO A 123 -27.20 8.38 -28.11
CA PRO A 123 -26.86 9.66 -27.52
C PRO A 123 -26.80 9.61 -25.99
N ALA A 124 -25.81 10.33 -25.46
CA ALA A 124 -25.66 10.68 -24.06
C ALA A 124 -26.97 11.29 -23.52
N LYS A 125 -27.49 10.70 -22.44
CA LYS A 125 -28.54 11.35 -21.64
C LYS A 125 -27.88 12.24 -20.59
N GLN A 126 -28.23 13.51 -20.65
CA GLN A 126 -27.90 14.58 -19.71
C GLN A 126 -28.84 14.55 -18.49
N GLY A 127 -28.32 14.97 -17.33
CA GLY A 127 -29.04 15.20 -16.05
C GLY A 127 -28.55 14.24 -14.97
N GLU A 128 -27.93 14.66 -13.88
CA GLU A 128 -28.31 15.71 -12.90
C GLU A 128 -27.07 16.19 -12.10
N PRO A 129 -27.14 17.34 -11.39
CA PRO A 129 -25.98 18.15 -11.05
C PRO A 129 -25.12 17.51 -9.95
N VAL A 130 -23.82 17.38 -10.23
CA VAL A 130 -22.79 17.09 -9.23
C VAL A 130 -22.77 18.26 -8.26
N LYS A 131 -23.44 18.10 -7.11
CA LYS A 131 -23.36 19.06 -6.01
C LYS A 131 -21.91 19.16 -5.53
N THR A 132 -21.29 20.24 -5.98
CA THR A 132 -20.38 21.14 -5.26
C THR A 132 -19.39 20.50 -4.29
N LEU A 133 -18.13 20.53 -4.73
CA LEU A 133 -16.92 20.87 -3.96
C LEU A 133 -17.15 21.01 -2.44
N ALA A 134 -16.98 19.91 -1.71
CA ALA A 134 -16.45 19.99 -0.37
C ALA A 134 -14.92 19.94 -0.49
N SER A 135 -14.28 21.08 -0.22
CA SER A 135 -12.88 21.25 0.19
C SER A 135 -11.95 20.11 -0.23
N GLU A 136 -11.10 20.34 -1.23
CA GLU A 136 -10.04 19.43 -1.69
C GLU A 136 -9.02 19.15 -0.58
N SER A 137 -9.46 18.40 0.41
CA SER A 137 -8.64 17.52 1.21
C SER A 137 -7.97 16.64 0.17
N LYS A 138 -6.69 16.88 -0.10
CA LYS A 138 -5.94 16.12 -1.12
C LYS A 138 -5.94 14.65 -0.70
N ILE A 139 -6.92 13.89 -1.19
CA ILE A 139 -7.09 12.46 -0.88
C ILE A 139 -5.86 11.76 -1.44
N VAL A 140 -5.02 11.25 -0.54
CA VAL A 140 -3.89 10.42 -0.94
C VAL A 140 -4.43 9.04 -1.33
N ARG A 141 -3.85 8.47 -2.39
CA ARG A 141 -4.25 7.19 -2.95
C ARG A 141 -3.03 6.31 -3.17
N VAL A 142 -3.22 5.01 -2.99
CA VAL A 142 -2.29 3.96 -3.39
C VAL A 142 -3.00 3.05 -4.38
N TYR A 143 -2.35 2.73 -5.50
CA TYR A 143 -2.92 1.95 -6.59
C TYR A 143 -2.38 0.52 -6.62
N PHE A 144 -3.17 -0.38 -7.21
CA PHE A 144 -2.89 -1.81 -7.24
C PHE A 144 -3.01 -2.41 -8.64
N ALA A 145 -2.17 -3.41 -8.90
CA ALA A 145 -2.30 -4.26 -10.06
C ALA A 145 -3.62 -5.07 -10.03
N PHE A 146 -4.02 -5.57 -11.20
CA PHE A 146 -5.22 -6.41 -11.33
C PHE A 146 -5.10 -7.66 -10.46
N GLY A 147 -6.16 -8.00 -9.72
CA GLY A 147 -6.21 -9.18 -8.85
C GLY A 147 -5.22 -9.21 -7.68
N SER A 148 -4.43 -8.15 -7.46
CA SER A 148 -3.38 -8.13 -6.45
C SER A 148 -3.73 -7.23 -5.26
N ALA A 149 -3.27 -7.64 -4.07
CA ALA A 149 -3.24 -6.84 -2.86
C ALA A 149 -1.82 -6.35 -2.50
N GLU A 150 -0.80 -6.73 -3.28
CA GLU A 150 0.57 -6.29 -3.04
C GLU A 150 0.79 -4.84 -3.48
N VAL A 151 1.55 -4.11 -2.66
CA VAL A 151 1.90 -2.72 -2.91
C VAL A 151 3.21 -2.68 -3.68
N SER A 152 3.13 -2.20 -4.93
CA SER A 152 4.31 -2.00 -5.78
C SER A 152 5.23 -0.90 -5.24
N ILE A 153 6.52 -0.99 -5.54
CA ILE A 153 7.58 -0.12 -4.99
C ILE A 153 7.36 1.36 -5.34
N ASP A 154 6.88 1.65 -6.55
CA ASP A 154 6.50 3.00 -7.00
C ASP A 154 5.44 3.69 -6.12
N GLN A 155 4.65 2.92 -5.36
CA GLN A 155 3.63 3.46 -4.46
C GLN A 155 4.18 3.86 -3.08
N TRP A 156 5.41 3.44 -2.72
CA TRP A 156 5.98 3.69 -1.39
C TRP A 156 6.16 5.17 -1.07
N ARG A 157 6.43 5.99 -2.09
CA ARG A 157 6.43 7.45 -1.91
C ARG A 157 5.10 8.00 -1.41
N GLN A 158 3.96 7.45 -1.85
CA GLN A 158 2.66 7.91 -1.36
C GLN A 158 2.45 7.48 0.10
N LEU A 159 2.89 6.28 0.46
CA LEU A 159 2.89 5.82 1.84
C LEU A 159 3.75 6.71 2.75
N ALA A 160 4.96 7.06 2.29
CA ALA A 160 5.86 7.95 3.02
C ALA A 160 5.22 9.32 3.29
N LYS A 161 4.53 9.91 2.31
CA LYS A 161 3.79 11.18 2.50
C LYS A 161 2.72 11.07 3.60
N VAL A 162 1.94 10.00 3.60
CA VAL A 162 0.93 9.75 4.63
C VAL A 162 1.59 9.53 5.99
N HIS A 163 2.71 8.81 6.03
CA HIS A 163 3.47 8.61 7.26
C HIS A 163 3.98 9.93 7.83
N SER A 164 4.56 10.82 7.00
CA SER A 164 4.98 12.16 7.42
C SER A 164 3.82 12.96 8.02
N PHE A 165 2.63 12.90 7.40
CA PHE A 165 1.42 13.52 7.93
C PHE A 165 0.99 12.93 9.29
N LEU A 166 1.03 11.60 9.45
CA LEU A 166 0.71 10.92 10.69
C LEU A 166 1.73 11.20 11.82
N ARG A 167 2.98 11.50 11.49
CA ARG A 167 3.98 11.93 12.49
C ARG A 167 3.75 13.37 12.95
N ALA A 168 3.29 14.23 12.06
CA ALA A 168 3.03 15.64 12.34
C ALA A 168 1.67 15.92 13.00
N SER A 169 0.84 14.88 13.22
CA SER A 169 -0.52 15.03 13.75
C SER A 169 -0.95 13.85 14.61
N ASP A 170 -2.00 14.02 15.41
CA ASP A 170 -2.70 12.94 16.12
C ASP A 170 -3.90 12.37 15.34
N ALA A 171 -3.93 12.61 14.02
CA ALA A 171 -5.01 12.17 13.16
C ALA A 171 -5.18 10.65 13.20
N ARG A 172 -6.43 10.19 13.08
CA ARG A 172 -6.77 8.79 12.80
C ARG A 172 -7.18 8.71 11.34
N LEU A 173 -6.84 7.61 10.68
CA LEU A 173 -7.14 7.40 9.27
C LEU A 173 -8.05 6.20 9.08
N THR A 174 -9.02 6.34 8.19
CA THR A 174 -9.76 5.23 7.60
C THR A 174 -9.15 4.90 6.24
N LEU A 175 -8.72 3.64 6.09
CA LEU A 175 -8.21 3.08 4.85
C LEU A 175 -9.37 2.46 4.08
N VAL A 176 -9.79 3.10 3.00
CA VAL A 176 -10.93 2.63 2.20
C VAL A 176 -10.43 1.89 0.98
N GLY A 177 -10.67 0.58 0.93
CA GLY A 177 -10.27 -0.27 -0.20
C GLY A 177 -11.33 -0.31 -1.30
N HIS A 178 -10.88 -0.27 -2.55
CA HIS A 178 -11.70 -0.35 -3.76
C HIS A 178 -11.14 -1.36 -4.78
N THR A 179 -12.00 -1.82 -5.67
CA THR A 179 -11.66 -2.65 -6.84
C THR A 179 -12.23 -2.05 -8.12
N ASP A 180 -11.84 -2.61 -9.25
CA ASP A 180 -12.63 -2.47 -10.48
C ASP A 180 -13.87 -3.37 -10.43
N ASN A 181 -14.68 -3.32 -11.48
CA ASN A 181 -15.93 -4.08 -11.57
C ASN A 181 -15.77 -5.53 -12.07
N ILE A 182 -14.54 -6.04 -12.20
CA ILE A 182 -14.31 -7.40 -12.70
C ILE A 182 -14.43 -8.38 -11.54
N GLY A 183 -15.21 -9.45 -11.71
CA GLY A 183 -15.43 -10.47 -10.68
C GLY A 183 -16.70 -10.24 -9.85
N SER A 184 -17.01 -11.20 -8.97
CA SER A 184 -18.21 -11.11 -8.13
C SER A 184 -18.07 -10.06 -7.03
N GLU A 185 -19.19 -9.58 -6.51
CA GLU A 185 -19.22 -8.63 -5.39
C GLU A 185 -18.45 -9.17 -4.17
N ALA A 186 -18.67 -10.44 -3.81
CA ALA A 186 -17.98 -11.07 -2.68
C ALA A 186 -16.45 -11.12 -2.87
N VAL A 187 -15.98 -11.45 -4.07
CA VAL A 187 -14.55 -11.45 -4.41
C VAL A 187 -13.98 -10.03 -4.30
N ASN A 188 -14.69 -9.04 -4.86
CA ASN A 188 -14.26 -7.65 -4.84
C ASN A 188 -14.25 -7.05 -3.42
N LEU A 189 -15.24 -7.40 -2.60
CA LEU A 189 -15.28 -6.98 -1.20
C LEU A 189 -14.12 -7.60 -0.41
N SER A 190 -13.81 -8.88 -0.64
CA SER A 190 -12.66 -9.54 -0.04
C SER A 190 -11.33 -8.90 -0.48
N LEU A 191 -11.13 -8.71 -1.78
CA LEU A 191 -9.89 -8.13 -2.32
C LEU A 191 -9.68 -6.68 -1.86
N SER A 192 -10.74 -5.86 -1.84
CA SER A 192 -10.64 -4.50 -1.33
C SER A 192 -10.24 -4.45 0.15
N ARG A 193 -10.73 -5.39 0.97
CA ARG A 193 -10.30 -5.55 2.36
C ARG A 193 -8.82 -5.91 2.45
N GLN A 194 -8.38 -6.92 1.70
CA GLN A 194 -6.98 -7.37 1.71
C GLN A 194 -6.01 -6.25 1.33
N ARG A 195 -6.36 -5.40 0.36
CA ARG A 195 -5.57 -4.22 -0.02
C ARG A 195 -5.42 -3.24 1.14
N ALA A 196 -6.51 -2.89 1.80
CA ALA A 196 -6.50 -1.98 2.93
C ALA A 196 -5.74 -2.59 4.14
N GLU A 197 -5.88 -3.89 4.36
CA GLU A 197 -5.12 -4.64 5.39
C GLU A 197 -3.62 -4.64 5.08
N ARG A 198 -3.23 -4.86 3.82
CA ARG A 198 -1.81 -4.81 3.42
C ARG A 198 -1.20 -3.45 3.69
N VAL A 199 -1.91 -2.38 3.32
CA VAL A 199 -1.48 -1.00 3.60
C VAL A 199 -1.38 -0.78 5.12
N LYS A 200 -2.38 -1.19 5.90
CA LYS A 200 -2.32 -1.11 7.37
C LYS A 200 -1.12 -1.84 7.95
N GLN A 201 -0.84 -3.05 7.47
CA GLN A 201 0.30 -3.85 7.91
C GLN A 201 1.62 -3.13 7.64
N ILE A 202 1.79 -2.52 6.47
CA ILE A 202 2.98 -1.72 6.16
C ILE A 202 3.13 -0.57 7.17
N PHE A 203 2.05 0.17 7.46
CA PHE A 203 2.12 1.24 8.45
C PHE A 203 2.45 0.76 9.86
N VAL A 204 1.92 -0.38 10.27
CA VAL A 204 2.17 -0.92 11.62
C VAL A 204 3.57 -1.52 11.73
N GLN A 205 3.99 -2.33 10.75
CA GLN A 205 5.21 -3.12 10.80
C GLN A 205 6.43 -2.33 10.34
N ASP A 206 6.34 -1.62 9.21
CA ASP A 206 7.48 -0.92 8.62
C ASP A 206 7.60 0.50 9.18
N TYR A 207 6.48 1.21 9.34
CA TYR A 207 6.48 2.60 9.83
C TYR A 207 6.25 2.74 11.34
N GLY A 208 5.91 1.67 12.05
CA GLY A 208 5.68 1.71 13.51
C GLY A 208 4.45 2.53 13.94
N VAL A 209 3.48 2.75 13.05
CA VAL A 209 2.22 3.44 13.38
C VAL A 209 1.36 2.54 14.25
N LYS A 210 0.86 3.09 15.37
CA LYS A 210 -0.08 2.40 16.26
C LYS A 210 -1.32 1.93 15.50
N ALA A 211 -1.64 0.64 15.62
CA ALA A 211 -2.73 0.00 14.84
C ALA A 211 -4.11 0.61 15.12
N GLU A 212 -4.31 1.23 16.28
CA GLU A 212 -5.54 1.88 16.69
C GLU A 212 -5.79 3.18 15.91
N ARG A 213 -4.74 3.82 15.36
CA ARG A 213 -4.87 5.02 14.52
C ARG A 213 -5.39 4.71 13.12
N LEU A 214 -5.51 3.44 12.75
CA LEU A 214 -5.84 3.00 11.40
C LEU A 214 -7.08 2.10 11.43
N SER A 215 -8.17 2.56 10.84
CA SER A 215 -9.40 1.78 10.60
C SER A 215 -9.47 1.33 9.13
N ILE A 216 -10.24 0.28 8.84
CA ILE A 216 -10.38 -0.27 7.48
C ILE A 216 -11.85 -0.31 7.09
N VAL A 217 -12.13 0.12 5.86
CA VAL A 217 -13.45 -0.05 5.22
C VAL A 217 -13.25 -0.67 3.85
N ALA A 218 -13.96 -1.76 3.57
CA ALA A 218 -13.95 -2.42 2.28
C ALA A 218 -15.18 -2.00 1.47
N LYS A 219 -14.98 -1.48 0.25
CA LYS A 219 -16.07 -1.05 -0.63
C LYS A 219 -16.24 -1.92 -1.88
N GLY A 220 -15.30 -2.81 -2.17
CA GLY A 220 -15.27 -3.56 -3.43
C GLY A 220 -15.38 -2.61 -4.63
N ALA A 221 -16.27 -2.94 -5.57
CA ALA A 221 -16.50 -2.17 -6.78
C ALA A 221 -17.60 -1.09 -6.66
N SER A 222 -18.22 -0.94 -5.48
CA SER A 222 -19.45 -0.14 -5.30
C SER A 222 -19.27 1.37 -5.44
N GLN A 223 -18.03 1.86 -5.33
CA GLN A 223 -17.70 3.29 -5.37
C GLN A 223 -16.53 3.54 -6.34
N PRO A 224 -16.77 3.47 -7.66
CA PRO A 224 -15.75 3.75 -8.66
C PRO A 224 -15.35 5.24 -8.61
N ALA A 225 -14.06 5.53 -8.75
CA ALA A 225 -13.57 6.90 -8.94
C ALA A 225 -13.70 7.36 -10.40
N THR A 226 -13.76 6.41 -11.33
CA THR A 226 -13.86 6.65 -12.77
C THR A 226 -14.56 5.47 -13.44
N ASP A 227 -14.88 5.61 -14.72
CA ASP A 227 -15.58 4.58 -15.49
C ASP A 227 -14.77 3.29 -15.57
N ASN A 228 -15.47 2.15 -15.59
CA ASN A 228 -14.85 0.82 -15.67
C ASN A 228 -14.75 0.28 -17.11
N ASP A 229 -15.11 1.09 -18.10
CA ASP A 229 -15.21 0.65 -19.50
C ASP A 229 -13.83 0.32 -20.09
N GLY A 230 -12.81 1.12 -19.73
CA GLY A 230 -11.44 0.97 -20.20
C GLY A 230 -10.47 0.38 -19.16
N PRO A 231 -9.37 -0.26 -19.58
CA PRO A 231 -8.34 -0.75 -18.68
C PRO A 231 -7.69 0.37 -17.85
N GLY A 232 -7.57 1.58 -18.41
CA GLY A 232 -7.06 2.76 -17.69
C GLY A 232 -7.97 3.18 -16.53
N GLY A 233 -9.28 3.29 -16.77
CA GLY A 233 -10.25 3.63 -15.73
C GLY A 233 -10.31 2.56 -14.62
N ARG A 234 -10.31 1.28 -15.00
CA ARG A 234 -10.20 0.17 -14.05
C ARG A 234 -8.95 0.26 -13.18
N ALA A 235 -7.81 0.68 -13.73
CA ALA A 235 -6.58 0.85 -12.96
C ALA A 235 -6.70 1.89 -11.86
N LEU A 236 -7.37 3.01 -12.14
CA LEU A 236 -7.63 4.04 -11.14
C LEU A 236 -8.66 3.58 -10.09
N ASN A 237 -9.56 2.66 -10.44
CA ASN A 237 -10.52 2.10 -9.49
C ASN A 237 -9.89 1.12 -8.49
N ARG A 238 -8.80 0.44 -8.87
CA ARG A 238 -8.04 -0.45 -7.98
C ARG A 238 -7.14 0.35 -7.04
N ARG A 239 -7.71 0.84 -5.94
CA ARG A 239 -7.03 1.76 -5.02
C ARG A 239 -7.37 1.54 -3.55
N VAL A 240 -6.53 2.10 -2.69
CA VAL A 240 -6.85 2.42 -1.30
C VAL A 240 -6.79 3.93 -1.13
N GLU A 241 -7.84 4.51 -0.56
CA GLU A 241 -7.92 5.93 -0.21
C GLU A 241 -7.68 6.14 1.29
N PHE A 242 -6.96 7.20 1.64
CA PHE A 242 -6.73 7.60 3.02
C PHE A 242 -7.70 8.72 3.39
N MET A 243 -8.61 8.45 4.31
CA MET A 243 -9.55 9.44 4.83
C MET A 243 -9.16 9.82 6.25
N VAL A 244 -9.08 11.11 6.53
CA VAL A 244 -8.89 11.60 7.91
C VAL A 244 -10.22 11.52 8.65
N GLU A 245 -10.23 10.86 9.81
CA GLU A 245 -11.39 10.87 10.69
C GLU A 245 -11.54 12.29 11.29
N THR A 246 -12.56 13.02 10.86
CA THR A 246 -12.96 14.29 11.50
C THR A 246 -13.64 13.96 12.82
N ARG A 247 -13.09 14.49 13.92
CA ARG A 247 -13.72 14.42 15.25
C ARG A 247 -14.88 15.39 15.35
#